data_AF-A0A7W8JLT3-F1
#
_entry.id   AF-A0A7W8JLT3-F1
#
_cell.length_a   1.000
_cell.length_b   1.000
_cell.length_c   1.000
_cell.angle_alpha   90.00
_cell.angle_beta   90.00
_cell.angle_gamma   90.00
#
_symmetry.space_group_name_H-M   'P 1'
#
loop_
_entity.id
_entity.type
_entity.pdbx_description
1 polymer ?
#
loop_
_entity_poly.entity_id
_entity_poly.type
_entity_poly.pdbx_seq_one_letter_code
_entity_poly.pdbx_strand_id
1 'polypeptide(L)'
;MSISRTIAQRLMALCLAGLVSVAAAVEAPVSSSSITTSPPGKVTELQGVSVSGVQPGPGLWKISKGDHVLWVLGTLDLLPKHMDWQARDVQAVIAESQQVLDRPQVKLDAKLGFFGTLGLLPSLIGVRNNPDGKRLVDVVPPDQYARWLVLKKRYLGWDNGVEKQRPIFAAAALFIAAIKQADLSNDMLDPLIKKAAAQHDLKPTPVTYTVVVDQPKAVVKDFKKTPMDDRDCFAKTLDHLDSDVALMRARANAWATGDLDTLRRLPLSDQLQVCLAAVDASGIAHELGLTAIEDHVEATWVTAASKALATNRVTFAQLPMQRLLGDHSYLAALQSLGDTVTPPDGLSDGEPAAPVVSPTTSAKPDAAGHR
;
A
#
# COMPACT_ATOMS: atom_id res chain seq x y z
N MET A 1 -35.84 -38.37 -23.14
CA MET A 1 -34.81 -39.45 -23.02
C MET A 1 -34.11 -39.22 -21.68
N SER A 2 -34.70 -39.58 -20.54
CA SER A 2 -34.90 -40.94 -19.97
C SER A 2 -33.56 -41.65 -19.69
N ILE A 3 -33.12 -41.74 -18.43
CA ILE A 3 -32.99 -42.98 -17.59
C ILE A 3 -31.46 -43.16 -17.31
N SER A 4 -30.88 -43.45 -16.13
CA SER A 4 -31.22 -44.05 -14.82
C SER A 4 -30.14 -43.56 -13.82
N ARG A 5 -30.32 -43.23 -12.53
CA ARG A 5 -30.96 -43.88 -11.36
C ARG A 5 -30.39 -45.25 -10.96
N THR A 6 -29.72 -45.24 -9.79
CA THR A 6 -29.72 -46.22 -8.68
C THR A 6 -29.06 -47.60 -8.83
N ILE A 7 -28.09 -47.85 -7.94
CA ILE A 7 -27.84 -49.11 -7.23
C ILE A 7 -27.69 -48.70 -5.74
N ALA A 8 -28.74 -48.70 -4.91
CA ALA A 8 -29.29 -49.83 -4.12
C ALA A 8 -28.22 -50.50 -3.22
N GLN A 9 -28.18 -50.20 -1.91
CA GLN A 9 -28.76 -51.02 -0.80
C GLN A 9 -27.96 -52.33 -0.57
N ARG A 10 -27.57 -52.78 0.64
CA ARG A 10 -28.19 -52.73 1.99
C ARG A 10 -27.33 -53.57 2.98
N LEU A 11 -27.67 -53.50 4.29
CA LEU A 11 -27.42 -54.45 5.42
C LEU A 11 -26.06 -54.32 6.16
N MET A 12 -25.92 -54.44 7.50
CA MET A 12 -26.77 -54.69 8.69
C MET A 12 -25.80 -54.64 9.91
N ALA A 13 -25.95 -53.74 10.89
CA ALA A 13 -26.64 -53.86 12.18
C ALA A 13 -26.11 -54.90 13.21
N LEU A 14 -25.81 -54.37 14.42
CA LEU A 14 -25.94 -54.91 15.80
C LEU A 14 -24.90 -55.90 16.41
N CYS A 15 -24.27 -55.46 17.52
CA CYS A 15 -24.38 -55.99 18.91
C CYS A 15 -23.15 -55.53 19.74
N LEU A 16 -23.27 -54.62 20.72
CA LEU A 16 -23.71 -54.73 22.13
C LEU A 16 -22.60 -55.10 23.15
N ALA A 17 -22.39 -54.13 24.06
CA ALA A 17 -22.14 -54.25 25.50
C ALA A 17 -20.80 -54.85 26.04
N GLY A 18 -20.21 -54.08 26.97
CA GLY A 18 -19.19 -54.56 27.92
C GLY A 18 -18.61 -53.45 28.79
N LEU A 19 -19.33 -53.04 29.83
CA LEU A 19 -18.80 -52.23 30.94
C LEU A 19 -17.73 -53.02 31.72
N VAL A 20 -16.59 -52.41 32.03
CA VAL A 20 -15.87 -52.63 33.29
C VAL A 20 -15.23 -51.30 33.73
N SER A 21 -15.62 -50.81 34.91
CA SER A 21 -14.90 -49.80 35.68
C SER A 21 -13.82 -50.48 36.52
N VAL A 22 -12.61 -49.92 36.54
CA VAL A 22 -11.66 -50.07 37.64
C VAL A 22 -11.05 -48.71 37.93
N ALA A 23 -11.23 -48.24 39.16
CA ALA A 23 -10.50 -47.13 39.74
C ALA A 23 -9.20 -47.66 40.38
N ALA A 24 -8.08 -46.99 40.15
CA ALA A 24 -6.92 -47.02 41.04
C ALA A 24 -6.11 -45.74 40.86
N ALA A 25 -5.96 -44.99 41.95
CA ALA A 25 -4.98 -43.92 42.11
C ALA A 25 -3.56 -44.50 42.19
N VAL A 26 -2.55 -43.67 41.89
CA VAL A 26 -1.27 -43.50 42.64
C VAL A 26 -0.14 -43.01 41.72
N GLU A 27 0.40 -41.85 42.12
CA GLU A 27 1.75 -41.30 42.01
C GLU A 27 2.44 -41.04 40.66
N ALA A 28 2.90 -39.79 40.54
CA ALA A 28 3.82 -39.30 39.54
C ALA A 28 5.25 -39.83 39.73
N PRO A 29 6.02 -39.95 38.64
CA PRO A 29 7.44 -39.66 38.65
C PRO A 29 7.74 -38.38 37.87
N VAL A 30 8.47 -37.51 38.54
CA VAL A 30 9.21 -36.38 38.00
C VAL A 30 10.15 -36.83 36.88
N SER A 31 9.90 -36.36 35.64
CA SER A 31 10.87 -36.51 34.55
C SER A 31 11.80 -35.30 34.53
N SER A 32 13.06 -35.54 34.86
CA SER A 32 14.15 -34.58 34.80
C SER A 32 14.38 -34.07 33.38
N SER A 33 14.51 -32.74 33.27
CA SER A 33 14.90 -32.02 32.06
C SER A 33 16.28 -32.45 31.57
N SER A 34 16.36 -32.98 30.36
CA SER A 34 17.59 -32.98 29.56
C SER A 34 17.59 -31.74 28.66
N ILE A 35 18.50 -30.80 28.96
CA ILE A 35 18.75 -29.61 28.15
C ILE A 35 19.57 -30.05 26.94
N THR A 36 18.94 -30.17 25.78
CA THR A 36 19.66 -30.34 24.51
C THR A 36 19.97 -28.95 23.96
N THR A 37 21.25 -28.60 23.97
CA THR A 37 21.82 -27.41 23.35
C THR A 37 21.59 -27.45 21.83
N SER A 38 20.74 -26.55 21.32
CA SER A 38 20.55 -26.32 19.88
C SER A 38 21.76 -25.57 19.27
N PRO A 39 22.18 -25.90 18.02
CA PRO A 39 23.20 -25.14 17.31
C PRO A 39 22.68 -23.74 16.90
N PRO A 40 23.55 -22.72 16.78
CA PRO A 40 23.12 -21.38 16.39
C PRO A 40 22.95 -21.26 14.86
N GLY A 41 21.92 -20.53 14.45
CA GLY A 41 21.92 -19.79 13.19
C GLY A 41 21.46 -20.54 11.93
N LYS A 42 20.14 -20.72 11.80
CA LYS A 42 19.49 -20.51 10.50
C LYS A 42 18.54 -19.34 10.66
N VAL A 43 18.78 -18.30 9.86
CA VAL A 43 17.82 -17.23 9.62
C VAL A 43 16.51 -17.89 9.20
N THR A 44 15.53 -17.86 10.09
CA THR A 44 14.15 -18.19 9.75
C THR A 44 13.72 -17.15 8.72
N GLU A 45 13.71 -17.51 7.43
CA GLU A 45 12.79 -16.86 6.50
C GLU A 45 11.41 -17.06 7.10
N LEU A 46 10.88 -16.00 7.72
CA LEU A 46 9.49 -15.91 8.08
C LEU A 46 8.73 -16.02 6.76
N GLN A 47 8.31 -17.23 6.42
CA GLN A 47 7.28 -17.43 5.41
C GLN A 47 6.04 -16.74 5.97
N GLY A 48 5.91 -15.46 5.64
CA GLY A 48 4.76 -14.65 5.97
C GLY A 48 3.57 -15.36 5.38
N VAL A 49 2.74 -15.91 6.25
CA VAL A 49 1.46 -16.50 5.88
C VAL A 49 0.69 -15.39 5.17
N SER A 50 0.60 -15.51 3.84
CA SER A 50 -0.25 -14.65 3.03
C SER A 50 -1.67 -14.96 3.44
N VAL A 51 -2.40 -13.94 3.87
CA VAL A 51 -3.77 -14.12 4.35
C VAL A 51 -4.63 -14.51 3.14
N SER A 52 -5.09 -15.76 3.13
CA SER A 52 -6.02 -16.30 2.14
C SER A 52 -7.41 -16.48 2.74
N GLY A 53 -8.44 -16.33 1.91
CA GLY A 53 -9.82 -16.56 2.32
C GLY A 53 -10.49 -15.31 2.90
N VAL A 54 -11.57 -15.54 3.65
CA VAL A 54 -12.56 -14.52 3.94
C VAL A 54 -12.12 -13.64 5.13
N GLN A 55 -11.94 -12.34 4.88
CA GLN A 55 -11.41 -11.38 5.86
C GLN A 55 -12.39 -10.23 6.13
N PRO A 56 -12.51 -9.72 7.37
CA PRO A 56 -13.44 -8.63 7.69
C PRO A 56 -12.98 -7.28 7.13
N GLY A 57 -11.67 -7.05 7.00
CA GLY A 57 -11.10 -5.73 6.71
C GLY A 57 -11.19 -4.78 7.91
N PRO A 58 -10.81 -3.50 7.74
CA PRO A 58 -10.90 -2.52 8.82
C PRO A 58 -12.34 -2.05 9.05
N GLY A 59 -12.62 -1.64 10.27
CA GLY A 59 -13.84 -0.90 10.58
C GLY A 59 -13.89 0.47 9.91
N LEU A 60 -15.04 1.14 10.03
CA LEU A 60 -15.29 2.47 9.45
C LEU A 60 -15.09 3.57 10.49
N TRP A 61 -14.46 4.68 10.07
CA TRP A 61 -14.47 5.91 10.86
C TRP A 61 -15.82 6.59 10.70
N LYS A 62 -16.37 7.09 11.81
CA LYS A 62 -17.61 7.87 11.82
C LYS A 62 -17.28 9.33 12.04
N ILE A 63 -17.70 10.20 11.13
CA ILE A 63 -17.68 11.64 11.31
C ILE A 63 -19.12 12.12 11.41
N SER A 64 -19.47 12.85 12.47
CA SER A 64 -20.83 13.31 12.70
C SER A 64 -20.92 14.82 12.91
N LYS A 65 -21.99 15.41 12.36
CA LYS A 65 -22.38 16.81 12.52
C LYS A 65 -23.88 16.89 12.71
N GLY A 66 -24.33 17.00 13.96
CA GLY A 66 -25.76 16.85 14.30
C GLY A 66 -26.27 15.47 13.88
N ASP A 67 -27.37 15.44 13.10
CA ASP A 67 -27.98 14.20 12.60
C ASP A 67 -27.33 13.65 11.31
N HIS A 68 -26.27 14.31 10.83
CA HIS A 68 -25.56 13.93 9.61
C HIS A 68 -24.33 13.08 9.93
N VAL A 69 -24.13 12.02 9.15
CA VAL A 69 -23.01 11.09 9.32
C VAL A 69 -22.28 10.89 8.00
N LEU A 70 -20.95 11.01 8.06
CA LEU A 70 -20.02 10.59 7.04
C LEU A 70 -19.26 9.37 7.56
N TRP A 71 -19.44 8.23 6.90
CA TRP A 71 -18.68 7.01 7.15
C TRP A 71 -17.49 6.96 6.20
N VAL A 72 -16.29 6.75 6.75
CA VAL A 72 -15.05 6.70 5.96
C VAL A 72 -14.42 5.32 6.08
N LEU A 73 -14.24 4.67 4.94
CA LEU A 73 -13.40 3.49 4.81
C LEU A 73 -11.93 3.90 4.64
N GLY A 74 -11.08 3.41 5.53
CA GLY A 74 -9.64 3.46 5.32
C GLY A 74 -9.21 2.42 4.29
N THR A 75 -8.59 2.88 3.21
CA THR A 75 -8.11 2.07 2.09
C THR A 75 -6.61 1.92 2.15
N LEU A 76 -6.09 0.79 1.65
CA LEU A 76 -4.66 0.54 1.55
C LEU A 76 -4.38 0.05 0.14
N ASP A 77 -3.30 0.57 -0.45
CA ASP A 77 -2.78 0.06 -1.71
C ASP A 77 -1.96 -1.22 -1.43
N LEU A 78 -1.82 -2.09 -2.44
CA LEU A 78 -1.03 -3.32 -2.39
C LEU A 78 -1.59 -4.36 -1.39
N LEU A 79 -2.88 -4.67 -1.51
CA LEU A 79 -3.55 -5.73 -0.75
C LEU A 79 -3.22 -7.13 -1.30
N PRO A 80 -3.40 -8.20 -0.51
CA PRO A 80 -3.16 -9.56 -0.98
C PRO A 80 -4.11 -9.89 -2.13
N LYS A 81 -3.56 -10.29 -3.27
CA LYS A 81 -4.29 -10.52 -4.52
C LYS A 81 -5.36 -11.61 -4.41
N HIS A 82 -5.19 -12.56 -3.50
CA HIS A 82 -6.05 -13.74 -3.32
C HIS A 82 -6.87 -13.71 -2.02
N MET A 83 -7.04 -12.54 -1.42
CA MET A 83 -7.93 -12.36 -0.28
C MET A 83 -9.38 -12.19 -0.77
N ASP A 84 -10.33 -12.74 -0.01
CA ASP A 84 -11.76 -12.45 -0.19
C ASP A 84 -12.21 -11.51 0.92
N TRP A 85 -12.55 -10.27 0.59
CA TRP A 85 -12.98 -9.30 1.59
C TRP A 85 -14.49 -9.36 1.85
N GLN A 86 -14.88 -9.60 3.11
CA GLN A 86 -16.24 -9.51 3.62
C GLN A 86 -16.67 -8.06 3.82
N ALA A 87 -17.01 -7.38 2.73
CA ALA A 87 -17.43 -5.98 2.75
C ALA A 87 -18.89 -5.78 3.21
N ARG A 88 -19.43 -6.58 4.14
CA ARG A 88 -20.85 -6.51 4.55
C ARG A 88 -21.20 -5.15 5.14
N ASP A 89 -20.39 -4.66 6.06
CA ASP A 89 -20.65 -3.38 6.73
C ASP A 89 -20.52 -2.20 5.75
N VAL A 90 -19.54 -2.28 4.85
CA VAL A 90 -19.35 -1.30 3.77
C VAL A 90 -20.55 -1.29 2.82
N GLN A 91 -21.04 -2.47 2.41
CA GLN A 91 -22.22 -2.59 1.55
C GLN A 91 -23.47 -2.05 2.24
N ALA A 92 -23.66 -2.34 3.53
CA ALA A 92 -24.79 -1.83 4.32
C ALA A 92 -24.76 -0.31 4.42
N VAL A 93 -23.60 0.28 4.73
CA VAL A 93 -23.45 1.73 4.80
C VAL A 93 -23.66 2.39 3.43
N ILE A 94 -23.14 1.80 2.35
CA ILE A 94 -23.37 2.31 0.99
C ILE A 94 -24.86 2.26 0.65
N ALA A 95 -25.58 1.21 1.03
CA ALA A 95 -27.02 1.08 0.81
C ALA A 95 -27.85 2.17 1.52
N GLU A 96 -27.39 2.62 2.69
CA GLU A 96 -28.01 3.71 3.46
C GLU A 96 -27.56 5.12 2.99
N SER A 97 -26.48 5.18 2.20
CA SER A 97 -25.88 6.44 1.80
C SER A 97 -26.64 7.12 0.67
N GLN A 98 -26.68 8.44 0.72
CA GLN A 98 -27.24 9.27 -0.36
C GLN A 98 -26.15 9.72 -1.34
N GLN A 99 -24.89 9.63 -0.93
CA GLN A 99 -23.74 9.98 -1.73
C GLN A 99 -22.54 9.11 -1.36
N VAL A 100 -21.77 8.72 -2.38
CA VAL A 100 -20.46 8.07 -2.24
C VAL A 100 -19.40 9.05 -2.74
N LEU A 101 -18.41 9.37 -1.93
CA LEU A 101 -17.23 10.15 -2.33
C LEU A 101 -16.07 9.20 -2.66
N ASP A 102 -15.44 9.42 -3.82
CA ASP A 102 -14.21 8.72 -4.16
C ASP A 102 -13.03 9.19 -3.29
N ARG A 103 -11.95 8.39 -3.31
CA ARG A 103 -10.67 8.78 -2.73
C ARG A 103 -10.18 10.10 -3.37
N PRO A 104 -9.43 10.93 -2.63
CA PRO A 104 -8.78 12.10 -3.20
C PRO A 104 -7.86 11.68 -4.35
N GLN A 105 -7.99 12.33 -5.49
CA GLN A 105 -7.19 12.05 -6.68
C GLN A 105 -6.50 13.32 -7.18
N VAL A 106 -5.28 13.15 -7.68
CA VAL A 106 -4.61 14.16 -8.50
C VAL A 106 -4.77 13.76 -9.95
N LYS A 107 -5.28 14.67 -10.78
CA LYS A 107 -5.33 14.51 -12.22
C LYS A 107 -4.34 15.47 -12.85
N LEU A 108 -3.42 14.94 -13.65
CA LEU A 108 -2.64 15.75 -14.58
C LEU A 108 -3.48 15.97 -15.83
N ASP A 109 -3.73 17.22 -16.15
CA ASP A 109 -4.33 17.64 -17.40
C ASP A 109 -3.28 18.40 -18.22
N ALA A 110 -3.34 18.25 -19.54
CA ALA A 110 -2.52 19.01 -20.45
C ALA A 110 -3.45 19.85 -21.31
N LYS A 111 -3.09 21.10 -21.63
CA LYS A 111 -3.85 21.95 -22.56
C LYS A 111 -3.71 21.46 -24.01
N LEU A 112 -4.06 20.21 -24.26
CA LEU A 112 -3.94 19.54 -25.53
C LEU A 112 -5.25 18.81 -25.85
N GLY A 113 -5.87 19.15 -26.97
CA GLY A 113 -6.92 18.30 -27.54
C GLY A 113 -6.38 16.91 -27.94
N PHE A 114 -7.26 16.01 -28.39
CA PHE A 114 -6.91 14.63 -28.78
C PHE A 114 -5.68 14.55 -29.73
N PHE A 115 -5.66 15.38 -30.79
CA PHE A 115 -4.53 15.43 -31.74
C PHE A 115 -3.23 15.97 -31.12
N GLY A 116 -3.33 16.91 -30.19
CA GLY A 116 -2.17 17.44 -29.45
C GLY A 116 -1.54 16.37 -28.56
N THR A 117 -2.38 15.55 -27.90
CA THR A 117 -1.95 14.42 -27.08
C THR A 117 -1.29 13.33 -27.91
N LEU A 118 -1.86 12.96 -29.07
CA LEU A 118 -1.22 12.04 -30.02
C LEU A 118 0.16 12.54 -30.48
N GLY A 119 0.28 13.86 -30.72
CA GLY A 119 1.54 14.50 -31.07
C GLY A 119 2.59 14.55 -29.95
N LEU A 120 2.26 14.18 -28.71
CA LEU A 120 3.22 14.02 -27.61
C LEU A 120 3.85 12.63 -27.57
N LEU A 121 3.15 11.59 -28.02
CA LEU A 121 3.59 10.20 -27.85
C LEU A 121 5.02 9.94 -28.38
N PRO A 122 5.43 10.49 -29.55
CA PRO A 122 6.82 10.32 -30.00
C PRO A 122 7.86 10.95 -29.07
N SER A 123 7.54 12.08 -28.42
CA SER A 123 8.48 12.75 -27.49
C SER A 123 8.71 11.96 -26.19
N LEU A 124 7.75 11.11 -25.80
CA LEU A 124 7.85 10.23 -24.64
C LEU A 124 8.76 9.02 -24.89
N ILE A 125 9.13 8.74 -26.15
CA ILE A 125 10.04 7.65 -26.48
C ILE A 125 11.38 7.88 -25.77
N GLY A 126 11.80 6.88 -25.01
CA GLY A 126 13.04 6.90 -24.24
C GLY A 126 13.05 7.92 -23.10
N VAL A 127 11.91 8.45 -22.65
CA VAL A 127 11.85 9.40 -21.51
C VAL A 127 12.45 8.81 -20.24
N ARG A 128 12.36 7.48 -20.08
CA ARG A 128 12.93 6.74 -18.96
C ARG A 128 14.39 6.34 -19.15
N ASN A 129 14.96 6.56 -20.35
CA ASN A 129 16.31 6.08 -20.67
C ASN A 129 17.39 7.02 -20.15
N ASN A 130 18.58 6.48 -19.91
CA ASN A 130 19.75 7.30 -19.67
C ASN A 130 20.01 8.23 -20.87
N PRO A 131 20.51 9.44 -20.63
CA PRO A 131 20.99 10.30 -21.70
C PRO A 131 22.13 9.61 -22.47
N ASP A 132 22.30 9.99 -23.73
CA ASP A 132 23.35 9.53 -24.64
C ASP A 132 23.38 8.01 -24.90
N GLY A 133 22.30 7.29 -24.56
CA GLY A 133 22.20 5.84 -24.78
C GLY A 133 23.04 5.00 -23.82
N LYS A 134 23.55 5.59 -22.73
CA LYS A 134 24.28 4.88 -21.69
C LYS A 134 23.45 3.76 -21.05
N ARG A 135 24.12 2.74 -20.55
CA ARG A 135 23.49 1.66 -19.78
C ARG A 135 23.71 1.86 -18.29
N LEU A 136 22.95 1.14 -17.47
CA LEU A 136 23.11 1.15 -16.00
C LEU A 136 24.56 0.92 -15.58
N VAL A 137 25.24 -0.07 -16.16
CA VAL A 137 26.66 -0.38 -15.88
C VAL A 137 27.60 0.81 -16.10
N ASP A 138 27.25 1.73 -17.01
CA ASP A 138 28.08 2.89 -17.33
C ASP A 138 27.84 4.06 -16.37
N VAL A 139 26.74 4.02 -15.59
CA VAL A 139 26.28 5.17 -14.79
C VAL A 139 26.16 4.89 -13.31
N VAL A 140 26.17 3.63 -12.85
CA VAL A 140 26.18 3.29 -11.42
C VAL A 140 27.53 2.73 -10.96
N PRO A 141 27.91 2.87 -9.68
CA PRO A 141 29.08 2.23 -9.11
C PRO A 141 29.12 0.70 -9.34
N PRO A 142 30.31 0.08 -9.52
CA PRO A 142 30.43 -1.35 -9.83
C PRO A 142 29.80 -2.28 -8.78
N ASP A 143 29.85 -1.91 -7.50
CA ASP A 143 29.27 -2.68 -6.41
C ASP A 143 27.73 -2.64 -6.44
N GLN A 144 27.15 -1.49 -6.77
CA GLN A 144 25.71 -1.35 -6.98
C GLN A 144 25.26 -2.14 -8.22
N TYR A 145 26.04 -2.12 -9.31
CA TYR A 145 25.73 -2.90 -10.50
C TYR A 145 25.77 -4.41 -10.22
N ALA A 146 26.72 -4.88 -9.42
CA ALA A 146 26.79 -6.28 -9.01
C ALA A 146 25.53 -6.71 -8.22
N ARG A 147 25.07 -5.89 -7.27
CA ARG A 147 23.82 -6.14 -6.53
C ARG A 147 22.60 -6.13 -7.46
N TRP A 148 22.55 -5.16 -8.37
CA TRP A 148 21.50 -5.06 -9.39
C TRP A 148 21.39 -6.34 -10.23
N LEU A 149 22.50 -6.90 -10.71
CA LEU A 149 22.47 -8.12 -11.52
C LEU A 149 21.83 -9.31 -10.79
N VAL A 150 22.05 -9.44 -9.48
CA VAL A 150 21.44 -10.47 -8.65
C VAL A 150 19.92 -10.26 -8.56
N LEU A 151 19.49 -9.06 -8.18
CA LEU A 151 18.07 -8.74 -8.01
C LEU A 151 17.31 -8.75 -9.33
N LYS A 152 17.90 -8.21 -10.40
CA LYS A 152 17.35 -8.26 -11.76
C LYS A 152 17.13 -9.71 -12.19
N LYS A 153 18.11 -10.60 -12.01
CA LYS A 153 17.95 -12.01 -12.36
C LYS A 153 16.79 -12.65 -11.60
N ARG A 154 16.60 -12.30 -10.33
CA ARG A 154 15.52 -12.82 -9.47
C ARG A 154 14.13 -12.33 -9.90
N TYR A 155 13.96 -11.03 -10.10
CA TYR A 155 12.65 -10.39 -10.24
C TYR A 155 12.28 -10.02 -11.68
N LEU A 156 13.26 -9.66 -12.51
CA LEU A 156 13.06 -9.16 -13.89
C LEU A 156 13.52 -10.14 -14.97
N GLY A 157 14.27 -11.19 -14.59
CA GLY A 157 14.80 -12.18 -15.50
C GLY A 157 15.70 -11.56 -16.57
N TRP A 158 15.30 -11.73 -17.84
CA TRP A 158 16.11 -11.39 -19.02
C TRP A 158 15.72 -10.05 -19.66
N ASP A 159 14.94 -9.22 -18.97
CA ASP A 159 14.57 -7.90 -19.48
C ASP A 159 15.82 -7.04 -19.67
N ASN A 160 16.20 -6.78 -20.93
CA ASN A 160 17.33 -5.92 -21.28
C ASN A 160 16.90 -4.48 -21.55
N GLY A 161 15.59 -4.19 -21.57
CA GLY A 161 15.06 -2.84 -21.68
C GLY A 161 15.40 -1.99 -20.46
N VAL A 162 15.32 -2.57 -19.26
CA VAL A 162 15.66 -1.90 -17.99
C VAL A 162 17.12 -1.46 -17.90
N GLU A 163 18.04 -2.11 -18.63
CA GLU A 163 19.45 -1.74 -18.64
C GLU A 163 19.73 -0.39 -19.30
N LYS A 164 18.80 0.09 -20.13
CA LYS A 164 18.91 1.39 -20.81
C LYS A 164 18.26 2.51 -19.99
N GLN A 165 17.51 2.15 -18.94
CA GLN A 165 16.78 3.10 -18.12
C GLN A 165 17.69 3.85 -17.16
N ARG A 166 17.26 5.05 -16.76
CA ARG A 166 17.87 5.77 -15.64
C ARG A 166 17.78 4.93 -14.37
N PRO A 167 18.75 5.03 -13.45
CA PRO A 167 18.75 4.29 -12.19
C PRO A 167 17.39 4.28 -11.48
N ILE A 168 16.69 5.43 -11.37
CA ILE A 168 15.38 5.48 -10.70
C ILE A 168 14.31 4.60 -11.35
N PHE A 169 14.25 4.57 -12.68
CA PHE A 169 13.23 3.81 -13.41
C PHE A 169 13.54 2.32 -13.39
N ALA A 170 14.83 1.96 -13.42
CA ALA A 170 15.26 0.58 -13.25
C ALA A 170 14.92 0.06 -11.84
N ALA A 171 15.18 0.87 -10.79
CA ALA A 171 14.76 0.58 -9.42
C ALA A 171 13.24 0.43 -9.29
N ALA A 172 12.46 1.34 -9.90
CA ALA A 172 10.99 1.25 -9.88
C ALA A 172 10.48 -0.01 -10.59
N ALA A 173 11.07 -0.39 -11.74
CA ALA A 173 10.72 -1.63 -12.43
C ALA A 173 10.98 -2.85 -11.57
N LEU A 174 12.14 -2.89 -10.88
CA LEU A 174 12.50 -3.94 -9.94
C LEU A 174 11.51 -4.02 -8.77
N PHE A 175 11.16 -2.87 -8.19
CA PHE A 175 10.22 -2.76 -7.10
C PHE A 175 8.82 -3.27 -7.47
N ILE A 176 8.29 -2.85 -8.62
CA ILE A 176 7.01 -3.33 -9.16
C ILE A 176 7.03 -4.84 -9.38
N ALA A 177 8.14 -5.38 -9.91
CA ALA A 177 8.27 -6.82 -10.11
C ALA A 177 8.30 -7.60 -8.79
N ALA A 178 8.96 -7.08 -7.76
CA ALA A 178 8.99 -7.68 -6.44
C ALA A 178 7.61 -7.66 -5.76
N ILE A 179 6.86 -6.56 -5.84
CA ILE A 179 5.46 -6.46 -5.39
C ILE A 179 4.59 -7.50 -6.08
N LYS A 180 4.73 -7.63 -7.41
CA LYS A 180 3.96 -8.61 -8.20
C LYS A 180 4.29 -10.05 -7.77
N GLN A 181 5.57 -10.36 -7.53
CA GLN A 181 5.99 -11.66 -7.04
C GLN A 181 5.53 -11.92 -5.60
N ALA A 182 5.28 -10.87 -4.81
CA ALA A 182 4.71 -10.96 -3.48
C ALA A 182 3.17 -11.13 -3.46
N ASP A 183 2.53 -11.26 -4.64
CA ASP A 183 1.08 -11.36 -4.82
C ASP A 183 0.30 -10.22 -4.15
N LEU A 184 0.83 -8.99 -4.25
CA LEU A 184 0.14 -7.77 -3.81
C LEU A 184 -0.44 -7.02 -5.03
N SER A 185 -1.64 -6.44 -4.88
CA SER A 185 -2.32 -5.70 -5.95
C SER A 185 -3.22 -4.56 -5.45
N ASN A 186 -3.60 -3.66 -6.36
CA ASN A 186 -4.52 -2.54 -6.09
C ASN A 186 -5.94 -2.79 -6.58
N ASP A 187 -6.22 -3.97 -7.15
CA ASP A 187 -7.35 -4.18 -8.04
C ASP A 187 -8.66 -4.52 -7.32
N MET A 188 -8.63 -4.73 -6.00
CA MET A 188 -9.77 -5.29 -5.26
C MET A 188 -10.82 -4.25 -4.84
N LEU A 189 -10.38 -3.12 -4.25
CA LEU A 189 -11.29 -2.21 -3.54
C LEU A 189 -12.20 -1.42 -4.47
N ASP A 190 -11.63 -0.74 -5.47
CA ASP A 190 -12.38 0.18 -6.32
C ASP A 190 -13.54 -0.53 -7.08
N PRO A 191 -13.35 -1.73 -7.69
CA PRO A 191 -14.46 -2.43 -8.34
C PRO A 191 -15.55 -2.88 -7.36
N LEU A 192 -15.18 -3.30 -6.14
CA LEU A 192 -16.13 -3.71 -5.12
C LEU A 192 -17.04 -2.56 -4.71
N ILE A 193 -16.45 -1.40 -4.43
CA ILE A 193 -17.18 -0.22 -3.96
C ILE A 193 -18.04 0.36 -5.08
N LYS A 194 -17.52 0.42 -6.32
CA LYS A 194 -18.30 0.82 -7.49
C LYS A 194 -19.50 -0.10 -7.73
N LYS A 195 -19.32 -1.41 -7.55
CA LYS A 195 -20.41 -2.39 -7.68
C LYS A 195 -21.47 -2.19 -6.59
N ALA A 196 -21.06 -2.01 -5.33
CA ALA A 196 -21.99 -1.76 -4.22
C ALA A 196 -22.78 -0.45 -4.44
N ALA A 197 -22.11 0.63 -4.84
CA ALA A 197 -22.77 1.90 -5.14
C ALA A 197 -23.79 1.76 -6.29
N ALA A 198 -23.40 1.07 -7.37
CA ALA A 198 -24.26 0.86 -8.53
C ALA A 198 -25.53 0.04 -8.22
N GLN A 199 -25.50 -0.86 -7.21
CA GLN A 199 -26.69 -1.61 -6.77
C GLN A 199 -27.77 -0.72 -6.14
N HIS A 200 -27.41 0.50 -5.74
CA HIS A 200 -28.30 1.48 -5.12
C HIS A 200 -28.42 2.76 -5.97
N ASP A 201 -28.12 2.67 -7.28
CA ASP A 201 -28.16 3.79 -8.22
C ASP A 201 -27.27 4.99 -7.84
N LEU A 202 -26.28 4.77 -6.97
CA LEU A 202 -25.31 5.77 -6.55
C LEU A 202 -24.15 5.78 -7.55
N LYS A 203 -23.84 6.97 -8.06
CA LYS A 203 -22.61 7.22 -8.82
C LYS A 203 -21.57 7.81 -7.87
N PRO A 204 -20.42 7.15 -7.64
CA PRO A 204 -19.33 7.75 -6.88
C PRO A 204 -18.99 9.13 -7.41
N THR A 205 -18.90 10.10 -6.50
CA THR A 205 -18.55 11.49 -6.80
C THR A 205 -17.03 11.60 -6.83
N PRO A 206 -16.42 11.92 -7.99
CA PRO A 206 -14.99 12.13 -8.07
C PRO A 206 -14.55 13.31 -7.21
N VAL A 207 -13.48 13.13 -6.45
CA VAL A 207 -12.85 14.20 -5.66
C VAL A 207 -11.45 14.43 -6.21
N THR A 208 -11.35 15.28 -7.23
CA THR A 208 -10.14 15.42 -8.05
C THR A 208 -9.58 16.83 -7.99
N TYR A 209 -8.33 16.95 -7.56
CA TYR A 209 -7.53 18.14 -7.79
C TYR A 209 -6.83 18.02 -9.16
N THR A 210 -7.05 19.01 -10.04
CA THR A 210 -6.48 18.97 -11.39
C THR A 210 -5.29 19.92 -11.50
N VAL A 211 -4.14 19.36 -11.84
CA VAL A 211 -2.94 20.11 -12.20
C VAL A 211 -2.90 20.28 -13.71
N VAL A 212 -2.81 21.53 -14.17
CA VAL A 212 -2.75 21.82 -15.61
C VAL A 212 -1.31 22.07 -16.02
N VAL A 213 -0.81 21.27 -16.97
CA VAL A 213 0.50 21.42 -17.58
C VAL A 213 0.37 22.26 -18.84
N ASP A 214 0.92 23.47 -18.81
CA ASP A 214 0.81 24.44 -19.90
C ASP A 214 1.65 24.07 -21.13
N GLN A 215 2.89 23.65 -20.94
CA GLN A 215 3.84 23.37 -22.02
C GLN A 215 4.40 21.93 -21.96
N PRO A 216 3.55 20.90 -22.13
CA PRO A 216 3.93 19.51 -21.90
C PRO A 216 5.10 19.04 -22.79
N LYS A 217 5.22 19.54 -24.02
CA LYS A 217 6.37 19.22 -24.91
C LYS A 217 7.69 19.76 -24.37
N ALA A 218 7.68 20.99 -23.84
CA ALA A 218 8.86 21.61 -23.26
C ALA A 218 9.27 20.83 -22.00
N VAL A 219 8.32 20.56 -21.11
CA VAL A 219 8.52 19.77 -19.89
C VAL A 219 9.16 18.41 -20.19
N VAL A 220 8.62 17.65 -21.15
CA VAL A 220 9.19 16.33 -21.52
C VAL A 220 10.60 16.47 -22.08
N LYS A 221 10.84 17.47 -22.93
CA LYS A 221 12.16 17.73 -23.53
C LYS A 221 13.17 18.11 -22.45
N ASP A 222 12.78 18.93 -21.50
CA ASP A 222 13.65 19.41 -20.42
C ASP A 222 13.93 18.27 -19.43
N PHE A 223 12.92 17.49 -19.02
CA PHE A 223 13.08 16.27 -18.24
C PHE A 223 14.13 15.30 -18.84
N LYS A 224 14.07 15.07 -20.15
CA LYS A 224 15.01 14.18 -20.84
C LYS A 224 16.46 14.68 -20.80
N LYS A 225 16.68 16.00 -20.69
CA LYS A 225 18.01 16.62 -20.67
C LYS A 225 18.53 16.82 -19.25
N THR A 226 17.65 17.00 -18.28
CA THR A 226 18.00 17.25 -16.88
C THR A 226 18.74 16.04 -16.30
N PRO A 227 19.98 16.20 -15.83
CA PRO A 227 20.65 15.20 -15.01
C PRO A 227 19.84 15.00 -13.72
N MET A 228 19.64 13.75 -13.32
CA MET A 228 19.00 13.42 -12.05
C MET A 228 20.05 12.76 -11.17
N ASP A 229 20.14 13.19 -9.91
CA ASP A 229 20.93 12.48 -8.92
C ASP A 229 20.09 11.35 -8.32
N ASP A 230 19.91 10.30 -9.11
CA ASP A 230 19.02 9.19 -8.80
C ASP A 230 19.75 7.91 -8.36
N ARG A 231 21.07 7.99 -8.23
CA ARG A 231 21.93 6.86 -7.83
C ARG A 231 21.70 6.45 -6.39
N ASP A 232 21.57 7.42 -5.48
CA ASP A 232 21.28 7.13 -4.08
C ASP A 232 19.94 6.44 -3.90
N CYS A 233 18.95 6.84 -4.72
CA CYS A 233 17.65 6.21 -4.74
C CYS A 233 17.70 4.76 -5.22
N PHE A 234 18.46 4.55 -6.30
CA PHE A 234 18.72 3.23 -6.83
C PHE A 234 19.38 2.35 -5.78
N ALA A 235 20.47 2.82 -5.17
CA ALA A 235 21.20 2.09 -4.13
C ALA A 235 20.29 1.69 -2.96
N LYS A 236 19.54 2.65 -2.39
CA LYS A 236 18.61 2.38 -1.29
C LYS A 236 17.54 1.37 -1.67
N THR A 237 17.01 1.44 -2.89
CA THR A 237 16.04 0.45 -3.38
C THR A 237 16.66 -0.93 -3.43
N LEU A 238 17.89 -1.10 -3.93
CA LEU A 238 18.56 -2.40 -3.95
C LEU A 238 18.78 -2.95 -2.54
N ASP A 239 19.14 -2.09 -1.60
CA ASP A 239 19.48 -2.49 -0.23
C ASP A 239 18.23 -2.86 0.60
N HIS A 240 17.08 -2.23 0.35
CA HIS A 240 15.88 -2.35 1.18
C HIS A 240 14.72 -3.08 0.50
N LEU A 241 14.83 -3.45 -0.78
CA LEU A 241 13.73 -4.03 -1.58
C LEU A 241 12.96 -5.13 -0.84
N ASP A 242 13.69 -6.15 -0.36
CA ASP A 242 13.07 -7.33 0.25
C ASP A 242 12.41 -6.97 1.60
N SER A 243 13.02 -6.09 2.41
CA SER A 243 12.43 -5.62 3.67
C SER A 243 11.22 -4.72 3.45
N ASP A 244 11.24 -3.87 2.44
CA ASP A 244 10.12 -2.99 2.10
C ASP A 244 8.92 -3.80 1.62
N VAL A 245 9.14 -4.82 0.78
CA VAL A 245 8.09 -5.75 0.35
C VAL A 245 7.55 -6.56 1.54
N ALA A 246 8.41 -6.96 2.47
CA ALA A 246 7.95 -7.62 3.71
C ALA A 246 7.07 -6.70 4.56
N LEU A 247 7.43 -5.42 4.68
CA LEU A 247 6.66 -4.41 5.38
C LEU A 247 5.31 -4.13 4.69
N MET A 248 5.27 -4.12 3.36
CA MET A 248 4.03 -4.03 2.58
C MET A 248 3.11 -5.20 2.89
N ARG A 249 3.63 -6.43 2.90
CA ARG A 249 2.84 -7.62 3.27
C ARG A 249 2.30 -7.53 4.69
N ALA A 250 3.11 -7.03 5.63
CA ALA A 250 2.68 -6.81 7.01
C ALA A 250 1.51 -5.81 7.10
N ARG A 251 1.61 -4.66 6.40
CA ARG A 251 0.51 -3.68 6.29
C ARG A 251 -0.73 -4.28 5.64
N ALA A 252 -0.57 -4.99 4.53
CA ALA A 252 -1.64 -5.63 3.78
C ALA A 252 -2.41 -6.65 4.65
N ASN A 253 -1.69 -7.47 5.42
CA ASN A 253 -2.27 -8.42 6.36
C ASN A 253 -2.96 -7.74 7.56
N ALA A 254 -2.37 -6.66 8.09
CA ALA A 254 -2.99 -5.89 9.16
C ALA A 254 -4.30 -5.22 8.69
N TRP A 255 -4.31 -4.66 7.49
CA TRP A 255 -5.53 -4.13 6.87
C TRP A 255 -6.58 -5.22 6.67
N ALA A 256 -6.18 -6.37 6.11
CA ALA A 256 -7.07 -7.50 5.86
C ALA A 256 -7.79 -7.96 7.14
N THR A 257 -7.06 -8.04 8.24
CA THR A 257 -7.58 -8.53 9.53
C THR A 257 -8.23 -7.43 10.39
N GLY A 258 -8.15 -6.17 9.96
CA GLY A 258 -8.64 -5.03 10.73
C GLY A 258 -7.75 -4.62 11.91
N ASP A 259 -6.48 -5.05 11.95
CA ASP A 259 -5.50 -4.67 12.98
C ASP A 259 -4.97 -3.25 12.72
N LEU A 260 -5.77 -2.27 13.11
CA LEU A 260 -5.48 -0.85 12.94
C LEU A 260 -4.33 -0.38 13.82
N ASP A 261 -4.13 -1.01 14.98
CA ASP A 261 -3.02 -0.71 15.89
C ASP A 261 -1.67 -1.07 15.27
N THR A 262 -1.58 -2.21 14.60
CA THR A 262 -0.40 -2.55 13.81
C THR A 262 -0.23 -1.60 12.63
N LEU A 263 -1.29 -1.29 11.88
CA LEU A 263 -1.21 -0.33 10.77
C LEU A 263 -0.69 1.05 11.21
N ARG A 264 -1.12 1.55 12.38
CA ARG A 264 -0.66 2.82 12.94
C ARG A 264 0.83 2.82 13.30
N ARG A 265 1.36 1.67 13.74
CA ARG A 265 2.78 1.54 14.11
C ARG A 265 3.71 1.32 12.91
N LEU A 266 3.20 0.77 11.82
CA LEU A 266 4.00 0.52 10.62
C LEU A 266 4.14 1.80 9.79
N PRO A 267 5.33 2.09 9.22
CA PRO A 267 5.47 3.17 8.25
C PRO A 267 4.51 2.96 7.07
N LEU A 268 3.59 3.90 6.87
CA LEU A 268 2.61 3.85 5.78
C LEU A 268 3.18 4.38 4.46
N SER A 269 4.34 5.03 4.47
CA SER A 269 5.07 5.48 3.29
C SER A 269 6.08 4.44 2.80
N ASP A 270 6.26 4.36 1.49
CA ASP A 270 7.27 3.50 0.87
C ASP A 270 8.56 4.27 0.58
N GLN A 271 9.73 3.70 0.90
CA GLN A 271 11.02 4.37 0.71
C GLN A 271 11.25 4.81 -0.74
N LEU A 272 10.84 4.00 -1.72
CA LEU A 272 10.92 4.41 -3.13
C LEU A 272 10.06 5.65 -3.42
N GLN A 273 8.86 5.76 -2.83
CA GLN A 273 8.00 6.93 -3.02
C GLN A 273 8.57 8.18 -2.35
N VAL A 274 9.06 8.05 -1.13
CA VAL A 274 9.77 9.14 -0.42
C VAL A 274 10.98 9.60 -1.22
N CYS A 275 11.72 8.64 -1.78
CA CYS A 275 12.89 8.92 -2.56
C CYS A 275 12.56 9.58 -3.91
N LEU A 276 11.49 9.15 -4.58
CA LEU A 276 10.98 9.79 -5.80
C LEU A 276 10.59 11.26 -5.53
N ALA A 277 9.93 11.53 -4.41
CA ALA A 277 9.59 12.89 -4.00
C ALA A 277 10.86 13.74 -3.71
N ALA A 278 11.88 13.14 -3.08
CA ALA A 278 13.13 13.83 -2.75
C ALA A 278 13.99 14.16 -3.99
N VAL A 279 14.04 13.26 -4.97
CA VAL A 279 14.77 13.47 -6.25
C VAL A 279 14.17 14.65 -7.03
N ASP A 280 12.90 15.00 -6.79
CA ASP A 280 12.19 16.09 -7.46
C ASP A 280 12.09 17.38 -6.63
N ALA A 281 12.63 17.41 -5.40
CA ALA A 281 12.44 18.50 -4.44
C ALA A 281 12.98 19.88 -4.89
N SER A 282 13.93 19.90 -5.84
CA SER A 282 14.45 21.12 -6.48
C SER A 282 14.30 21.09 -8.01
N GLY A 283 13.46 20.20 -8.53
CA GLY A 283 13.36 19.85 -9.95
C GLY A 283 12.12 20.40 -10.64
N ILE A 284 11.64 19.63 -11.61
CA ILE A 284 10.52 19.99 -12.49
C ILE A 284 9.21 20.13 -11.70
N ALA A 285 9.04 19.42 -10.58
CA ALA A 285 7.90 19.67 -9.68
C ALA A 285 7.84 21.11 -9.18
N HIS A 286 8.97 21.71 -8.83
CA HIS A 286 9.00 23.11 -8.39
C HIS A 286 8.63 24.06 -9.54
N GLU A 287 9.18 23.84 -10.74
CA GLU A 287 8.86 24.65 -11.93
C GLU A 287 7.38 24.53 -12.35
N LEU A 288 6.78 23.37 -12.13
CA LEU A 288 5.36 23.10 -12.40
C LEU A 288 4.42 23.51 -11.25
N GLY A 289 4.95 24.09 -10.16
CA GLY A 289 4.15 24.53 -9.02
C GLY A 289 3.51 23.39 -8.22
N LEU A 290 4.14 22.21 -8.23
CA LEU A 290 3.62 20.98 -7.64
C LEU A 290 3.99 20.80 -6.16
N THR A 291 4.60 21.80 -5.52
CA THR A 291 5.13 21.72 -4.15
C THR A 291 4.06 21.69 -3.06
N ALA A 292 2.86 22.21 -3.34
CA ALA A 292 1.72 22.26 -2.41
C ALA A 292 0.55 21.35 -2.84
N ILE A 293 0.81 20.33 -3.67
CA ILE A 293 -0.24 19.42 -4.14
C ILE A 293 -0.98 18.76 -2.98
N GLU A 294 -0.25 18.31 -1.96
CA GLU A 294 -0.88 17.59 -0.85
C GLU A 294 -1.91 18.46 -0.13
N ASP A 295 -1.55 19.70 0.21
CA ASP A 295 -2.45 20.67 0.84
C ASP A 295 -3.68 20.96 -0.03
N HIS A 296 -3.49 21.10 -1.35
CA HIS A 296 -4.60 21.32 -2.28
C HIS A 296 -5.51 20.10 -2.41
N VAL A 297 -4.96 18.90 -2.40
CA VAL A 297 -5.70 17.64 -2.45
C VAL A 297 -6.49 17.43 -1.16
N GLU A 298 -5.87 17.72 -0.02
CA GLU A 298 -6.53 17.73 1.29
C GLU A 298 -7.70 18.71 1.29
N ALA A 299 -7.45 19.99 0.98
CA ALA A 299 -8.49 21.01 0.97
C ALA A 299 -9.64 20.66 0.01
N THR A 300 -9.33 20.10 -1.16
CA THR A 300 -10.34 19.64 -2.13
C THR A 300 -11.23 18.55 -1.53
N TRP A 301 -10.64 17.58 -0.84
CA TRP A 301 -11.40 16.48 -0.25
C TRP A 301 -12.18 16.91 0.99
N VAL A 302 -11.56 17.67 1.90
CA VAL A 302 -12.22 18.20 3.12
C VAL A 302 -13.41 19.08 2.74
N THR A 303 -13.29 19.90 1.68
CA THR A 303 -14.40 20.71 1.17
C THR A 303 -15.55 19.84 0.64
N ALA A 304 -15.23 18.80 -0.15
CA ALA A 304 -16.23 17.87 -0.67
C ALA A 304 -16.94 17.09 0.46
N ALA A 305 -16.17 16.61 1.44
CA ALA A 305 -16.67 15.92 2.62
C ALA A 305 -17.59 16.81 3.47
N SER A 306 -17.17 18.05 3.74
CA SER A 306 -17.95 19.04 4.51
C SER A 306 -19.27 19.37 3.81
N LYS A 307 -19.25 19.54 2.48
CA LYS A 307 -20.46 19.78 1.69
C LYS A 307 -21.41 18.58 1.73
N ALA A 308 -20.89 17.37 1.56
CA ALA A 308 -21.68 16.15 1.58
C ALA A 308 -22.31 15.93 2.96
N LEU A 309 -21.54 16.15 4.03
CA LEU A 309 -22.00 16.05 5.42
C LEU A 309 -23.10 17.08 5.72
N ALA A 310 -23.02 18.30 5.20
CA ALA A 310 -24.07 19.30 5.39
C ALA A 310 -25.36 19.02 4.58
N THR A 311 -25.28 18.25 3.50
CA THR A 311 -26.40 18.06 2.55
C THR A 311 -27.12 16.72 2.76
N ASN A 312 -26.39 15.68 3.14
CA ASN A 312 -26.89 14.31 3.21
C ASN A 312 -26.93 13.85 4.67
N ARG A 313 -27.95 13.08 5.03
CA ARG A 313 -28.05 12.43 6.34
C ARG A 313 -26.98 11.35 6.50
N VAL A 314 -26.72 10.57 5.44
CA VAL A 314 -25.66 9.56 5.41
C VAL A 314 -24.85 9.71 4.12
N THR A 315 -23.52 9.82 4.27
CA THR A 315 -22.55 9.81 3.18
C THR A 315 -21.53 8.71 3.44
N PHE A 316 -21.10 8.02 2.39
CA PHE A 316 -19.96 7.11 2.43
C PHE A 316 -18.77 7.74 1.69
N ALA A 317 -17.56 7.55 2.21
CA ALA A 317 -16.34 7.99 1.54
C ALA A 317 -15.20 7.01 1.77
N GLN A 318 -14.15 7.20 0.98
CA GLN A 318 -12.91 6.43 1.07
C GLN A 318 -11.73 7.36 1.27
N LEU A 319 -10.80 7.00 2.16
CA LEU A 319 -9.51 7.69 2.32
C LEU A 319 -8.36 6.69 2.39
N PRO A 320 -7.17 7.00 1.85
CA PRO A 320 -5.97 6.21 2.10
C PRO A 320 -5.65 6.19 3.61
N MET A 321 -5.23 5.04 4.14
CA MET A 321 -4.90 4.88 5.57
C MET A 321 -3.86 5.91 6.04
N GLN A 322 -2.92 6.28 5.18
CA GLN A 322 -1.93 7.32 5.47
C GLN A 322 -2.57 8.69 5.81
N ARG A 323 -3.72 9.02 5.20
CA ARG A 323 -4.45 10.27 5.46
C ARG A 323 -5.43 10.18 6.63
N LEU A 324 -5.58 8.99 7.23
CA LEU A 324 -6.37 8.77 8.44
C LEU A 324 -5.46 8.69 9.68
N LEU A 325 -4.37 7.94 9.58
CA LEU A 325 -3.48 7.58 10.69
C LEU A 325 -2.17 8.37 10.75
N GLY A 326 -1.79 9.07 9.66
CA GLY A 326 -0.54 9.84 9.60
C GLY A 326 -0.65 11.24 10.22
N ASP A 327 0.50 11.92 10.33
CA ASP A 327 0.62 13.25 10.96
C ASP A 327 -0.24 14.32 10.27
N HIS A 328 -0.42 14.22 8.95
CA HIS A 328 -1.29 15.07 8.14
C HIS A 328 -2.65 14.39 7.90
N SER A 329 -3.37 14.11 8.99
CA SER A 329 -4.65 13.42 8.94
C SER A 329 -5.80 14.35 8.53
N TYR A 330 -6.58 13.94 7.54
CA TYR A 330 -7.77 14.68 7.09
C TYR A 330 -8.87 14.68 8.17
N LEU A 331 -8.81 13.73 9.12
CA LEU A 331 -9.71 13.71 10.27
C LEU A 331 -9.47 14.92 11.19
N ALA A 332 -8.22 15.33 11.38
CA ALA A 332 -7.88 16.50 12.18
C ALA A 332 -8.44 17.79 11.56
N ALA A 333 -8.40 17.90 10.23
CA ALA A 333 -9.01 19.00 9.51
C ALA A 333 -10.53 19.06 9.73
N LEU A 334 -11.24 17.92 9.64
CA LEU A 334 -12.69 17.86 9.93
C LEU A 334 -13.01 18.17 11.40
N GLN A 335 -12.19 17.69 12.35
CA GLN A 335 -12.34 18.03 13.77
C GLN A 335 -12.20 19.54 14.02
N SER A 336 -11.25 20.20 13.34
CA SER A 336 -11.06 21.65 13.45
C SER A 336 -12.26 22.46 12.95
N LEU A 337 -13.09 21.88 12.09
CA LEU A 337 -14.36 22.44 11.59
C LEU A 337 -15.54 22.17 12.55
N GLY A 338 -15.30 21.53 13.70
CA GLY A 338 -16.29 21.21 14.72
C GLY A 338 -17.02 19.88 14.52
N ASP A 339 -16.58 19.04 13.58
CA ASP A 339 -17.18 17.73 13.37
C ASP A 339 -16.64 16.71 14.40
N THR A 340 -17.50 15.82 14.89
CA THR A 340 -17.08 14.77 15.84
C THR A 340 -16.55 13.57 15.08
N VAL A 341 -15.32 13.16 15.36
CA VAL A 341 -14.69 11.97 14.75
C VAL A 341 -14.64 10.83 15.77
N THR A 342 -15.22 9.69 15.43
CA THR A 342 -15.16 8.45 16.20
C THR A 342 -14.38 7.41 15.39
N PRO A 343 -13.25 6.89 15.90
CA PRO A 343 -12.54 5.81 15.23
C PRO A 343 -13.35 4.50 15.26
N PRO A 344 -13.05 3.54 14.37
CA PRO A 344 -13.60 2.20 14.46
C PRO A 344 -13.12 1.47 15.72
N ASP A 345 -13.91 0.47 16.13
CA ASP A 345 -13.53 -0.43 17.22
C ASP A 345 -12.17 -1.09 16.95
N GLY A 346 -11.34 -1.23 17.99
CA GLY A 346 -10.02 -1.87 17.90
C GLY A 346 -8.85 -0.93 17.59
N LEU A 347 -9.09 0.37 17.38
CA LEU A 347 -8.03 1.38 17.42
C LEU A 347 -7.90 1.92 18.86
N SER A 348 -6.77 1.67 19.52
CA SER A 348 -6.56 2.13 20.90
C SER A 348 -6.25 3.63 20.98
N ASP A 349 -6.73 4.31 22.03
CA ASP A 349 -6.64 5.77 22.22
C ASP A 349 -5.20 6.35 22.35
N GLY A 350 -4.14 5.55 22.20
CA GLY A 350 -2.76 5.91 22.57
C GLY A 350 -1.78 6.19 21.44
N GLU A 351 -1.32 7.44 21.39
CA GLU A 351 -0.03 8.02 20.95
C GLU A 351 0.61 7.59 19.60
N PRO A 352 0.99 8.53 18.71
CA PRO A 352 1.77 8.22 17.51
C PRO A 352 3.10 7.55 17.88
N ALA A 353 3.51 6.55 17.08
CA ALA A 353 4.73 5.80 17.32
C ALA A 353 5.94 6.74 17.36
N ALA A 354 6.74 6.64 18.43
CA ALA A 354 8.00 7.36 18.53
C ALA A 354 8.87 7.08 17.28
N PRO A 355 9.53 8.10 16.72
CA PRO A 355 10.34 7.93 15.52
C PRO A 355 11.42 6.87 15.77
N VAL A 356 11.51 5.89 14.87
CA VAL A 356 12.60 4.92 14.86
C VAL A 356 13.89 5.70 14.59
N VAL A 357 14.67 5.89 15.65
CA VAL A 357 16.00 6.52 15.56
C VAL A 357 16.89 5.61 14.73
N SER A 358 17.21 6.02 13.51
CA SER A 358 18.27 5.41 12.71
C SER A 358 19.58 5.44 13.50
N PRO A 359 20.38 4.35 13.55
CA PRO A 359 21.66 4.37 14.23
C PRO A 359 22.56 5.42 13.56
N THR A 360 22.88 6.47 14.30
CA THR A 360 23.85 7.48 13.89
C THR A 360 25.19 6.77 13.66
N THR A 361 25.63 6.73 12.41
CA THR A 361 26.99 6.32 12.04
C THR A 361 27.97 7.11 12.90
N SER A 362 28.64 6.41 13.81
CA SER A 362 29.68 7.00 14.64
C SER A 362 30.78 7.51 13.72
N ALA A 363 30.89 8.84 13.63
CA ALA A 363 32.01 9.50 13.00
C ALA A 363 33.29 9.07 13.73
N LYS A 364 34.22 8.48 12.97
CA LYS A 364 35.58 8.19 13.39
C LYS A 364 36.26 9.51 13.76
N PRO A 365 36.92 9.64 14.93
CA PRO A 365 37.61 10.87 15.27
C PRO A 365 38.84 11.05 14.38
N ASP A 366 38.96 12.24 13.81
CA ASP A 366 40.16 12.73 13.13
C ASP A 366 41.35 12.67 14.09
N ALA A 367 42.37 11.91 13.69
CA ALA A 367 43.68 11.97 14.32
C ALA A 367 44.47 13.14 13.70
N ALA A 368 44.29 14.33 14.27
CA ALA A 368 45.25 15.42 14.17
C ALA A 368 46.06 15.47 15.47
N GLY A 369 47.39 15.37 15.38
CA GLY A 369 48.26 15.54 16.55
C GLY A 369 49.74 15.16 16.37
N HIS A 370 50.50 16.09 15.78
CA HIS A 370 51.91 16.44 16.07
C HIS A 370 52.94 15.36 16.48
N ARG A 371 53.95 15.13 15.63
CA ARG A 371 55.28 15.77 15.72
C ARG A 371 56.11 15.51 14.47
#